data_AF-A0A178J7Q1-F1
#
_entry.id   AF-A0A178J7Q1-F1
#
_cell.length_a   1.000
_cell.length_b   1.000
_cell.length_c   1.000
_cell.angle_alpha   90.00
_cell.angle_beta   90.00
_cell.angle_gamma   90.00
#
_symmetry.space_group_name_H-M   'P 1'
#
loop_
_entity.id
_entity.type
_entity.pdbx_description
1 polymer ?
#
loop_
_entity_poly.entity_id
_entity_poly.type
_entity_poly.pdbx_seq_one_letter_code
_entity_poly.pdbx_strand_id
1 'polypeptide(L)'
;MKKRILPVPLILLIPIVLLIIVAVSGIYRFSLTDEEILAKFPSQVSQSDRVMQSLFSIKTVNPWTIKIPESSAFTFIDDMEQPQVVKGTYEDGAERGEVLIDTRFITQVNETTYVSPLVLSNQGSGVFNYLIVSKYDEFRQRMVTKGSAFLGDRVRIKDISVNDNQVTVKLLQRDEHQAMSEEPSQLTTILFKVTEQDSLEKQ
;
A
#
# COMPACT_ATOMS: atom_id res chain seq x y z
N MET A 1 -16.99 47.10 -68.71
CA MET A 1 -15.95 47.39 -67.69
C MET A 1 -16.60 47.39 -66.31
N LYS A 2 -16.36 46.36 -65.47
CA LYS A 2 -17.01 46.19 -64.16
C LYS A 2 -16.01 46.56 -63.07
N LYS A 3 -16.13 47.76 -62.47
CA LYS A 3 -15.25 48.22 -61.38
C LYS A 3 -15.50 47.35 -60.14
N ARG A 4 -14.57 46.45 -59.82
CA ARG A 4 -14.57 45.73 -58.52
C ARG A 4 -13.93 46.67 -57.50
N ILE A 5 -14.78 47.43 -56.82
CA ILE A 5 -14.39 48.21 -55.64
C ILE A 5 -14.17 47.16 -54.54
N LEU A 6 -12.91 46.91 -54.18
CA LEU A 6 -12.62 46.18 -52.94
C LEU A 6 -13.30 46.97 -51.81
N PRO A 7 -14.15 46.35 -50.98
CA PRO A 7 -14.80 47.04 -49.88
C PRO A 7 -13.75 47.35 -48.83
N VAL A 8 -13.05 48.47 -49.00
CA VAL A 8 -12.14 49.10 -48.04
C VAL A 8 -12.70 49.12 -46.60
N PRO A 9 -14.03 49.27 -46.34
CA PRO A 9 -14.54 49.13 -44.97
C PRO A 9 -14.43 47.71 -44.37
N LEU A 10 -14.40 46.65 -45.17
CA LEU A 10 -14.41 45.27 -44.67
C LEU A 10 -13.02 44.77 -44.23
N ILE A 11 -11.96 45.14 -44.96
CA ILE A 11 -10.58 44.76 -44.63
C ILE A 11 -10.11 45.44 -43.34
N LEU A 12 -10.54 46.68 -43.07
CA LEU A 12 -10.30 47.39 -41.81
C LEU A 12 -11.08 46.79 -40.63
N LEU A 13 -12.17 46.08 -40.90
CA LEU A 13 -13.02 45.49 -39.87
C LEU A 13 -12.42 44.21 -39.27
N ILE A 14 -11.69 43.43 -40.06
CA ILE A 14 -11.01 42.20 -39.63
C ILE A 14 -10.10 42.41 -38.41
N PRO A 15 -9.12 43.35 -38.42
CA PRO A 15 -8.23 43.54 -37.27
C PRO A 15 -8.98 44.08 -36.03
N ILE A 16 -10.03 44.88 -36.23
CA ILE A 16 -10.85 45.41 -35.14
C ILE A 16 -11.62 44.28 -34.45
N VAL A 17 -12.25 43.40 -35.22
CA VAL A 17 -12.97 42.23 -34.68
C VAL A 17 -12.00 41.29 -33.97
N LEU A 18 -10.80 41.06 -34.52
CA LEU A 18 -9.76 40.27 -33.87
C LEU A 18 -9.35 40.87 -32.52
N LEU A 19 -9.16 42.19 -32.46
CA LEU A 19 -8.80 42.89 -31.23
C LEU A 19 -9.91 42.79 -30.17
N ILE A 20 -11.18 42.91 -30.58
CA ILE A 20 -12.33 42.73 -29.68
C ILE A 20 -12.35 41.30 -29.12
N ILE A 21 -12.14 40.28 -29.94
CA ILE A 21 -12.11 38.87 -29.49
C ILE A 21 -11.01 38.65 -28.45
N VAL A 22 -9.81 39.17 -28.71
CA VAL A 22 -8.68 39.08 -27.77
C VAL A 22 -8.97 39.83 -26.47
N ALA A 23 -9.54 41.03 -26.54
CA ALA A 23 -9.91 41.82 -25.37
C ALA A 23 -10.97 41.11 -24.51
N VAL A 24 -12.03 40.57 -25.13
CA VAL A 24 -13.08 39.80 -24.44
C VAL A 24 -12.50 38.53 -23.80
N SER A 25 -11.61 37.84 -24.51
CA SER A 25 -10.95 36.63 -23.99
C SER A 25 -10.03 36.94 -22.81
N GLY A 26 -9.32 38.08 -22.87
CA GLY A 26 -8.52 38.62 -21.76
C GLY A 26 -9.38 38.95 -20.55
N ILE A 27 -10.46 39.72 -20.75
CA ILE A 27 -11.40 40.08 -19.67
C ILE A 27 -12.00 38.82 -19.04
N TYR A 28 -12.43 37.84 -19.84
CA TYR A 28 -12.94 36.57 -19.31
C TYR A 28 -11.89 35.85 -18.46
N ARG A 29 -10.64 35.75 -18.94
CA ARG A 29 -9.53 35.14 -18.20
C ARG A 29 -9.20 35.89 -16.89
N PHE A 30 -9.28 37.22 -16.89
CA PHE A 30 -9.00 38.05 -15.72
C PHE A 30 -10.22 38.25 -14.80
N SER A 31 -11.43 37.90 -15.26
CA SER A 31 -12.66 37.93 -14.45
C SER A 31 -12.91 36.64 -13.67
N LEU A 32 -12.29 35.54 -14.10
CA LEU A 32 -12.30 34.29 -13.34
C LEU A 32 -11.52 34.52 -12.04
N THR A 33 -12.20 34.32 -10.92
CA THR A 33 -11.55 34.38 -9.61
C THR A 33 -10.68 33.12 -9.42
N ASP A 34 -9.62 33.21 -8.61
CA ASP A 34 -8.76 32.06 -8.29
C ASP A 34 -9.56 30.85 -7.75
N GLU A 35 -10.73 31.12 -7.14
CA GLU A 35 -11.67 30.12 -6.64
C GLU A 35 -12.36 29.31 -7.76
N GLU A 36 -12.75 29.94 -8.87
CA GLU A 36 -13.29 29.23 -10.05
C GLU A 36 -12.21 28.43 -10.79
N ILE A 37 -10.95 28.87 -10.72
CA ILE A 37 -9.81 28.11 -11.25
C ILE A 37 -9.55 26.89 -10.35
N LEU A 38 -9.56 27.05 -9.02
CA LEU A 38 -9.47 25.93 -8.07
C LEU A 38 -10.63 24.93 -8.23
N ALA A 39 -11.84 25.40 -8.53
CA ALA A 39 -12.99 24.53 -8.76
C ALA A 39 -12.86 23.68 -10.04
N LYS A 40 -12.13 24.18 -11.05
CA LYS A 40 -11.87 23.47 -12.32
C LYS A 40 -10.71 22.48 -12.23
N PHE A 41 -9.83 22.66 -11.25
CA PHE A 41 -8.81 21.71 -10.84
C PHE A 41 -9.10 21.32 -9.40
N PRO A 42 -10.18 20.56 -9.12
CA PRO A 42 -10.39 20.05 -7.78
C PRO A 42 -9.07 19.39 -7.43
N SER A 43 -8.40 19.93 -6.40
CA SER A 43 -7.25 19.27 -5.81
C SER A 43 -7.71 17.84 -5.64
N GLN A 44 -7.12 16.90 -6.38
CA GLN A 44 -7.42 15.49 -6.18
C GLN A 44 -7.13 15.29 -4.71
N VAL A 45 -8.19 15.22 -3.90
CA VAL A 45 -8.09 15.03 -2.47
C VAL A 45 -7.35 13.72 -2.39
N SER A 46 -6.05 13.79 -2.09
CA SER A 46 -5.14 12.67 -2.17
C SER A 46 -5.74 11.57 -1.32
N GLN A 47 -6.39 10.62 -1.98
CA GLN A 47 -7.26 9.69 -1.30
C GLN A 47 -6.32 8.81 -0.49
N SER A 48 -6.44 8.90 0.84
CA SER A 48 -5.63 8.09 1.74
C SER A 48 -5.76 6.63 1.33
N ASP A 49 -4.63 5.93 1.35
CA ASP A 49 -4.58 4.50 1.17
C ASP A 49 -5.54 3.83 2.17
N ARG A 50 -6.40 2.95 1.65
CA ARG A 50 -7.50 2.36 2.41
C ARG A 50 -6.98 1.37 3.45
N VAL A 51 -5.94 0.60 3.11
CA VAL A 51 -5.34 -0.39 4.00
C VAL A 51 -4.68 0.34 5.17
N MET A 52 -3.88 1.37 4.87
CA MET A 52 -3.21 2.19 5.88
C MET A 52 -4.18 2.87 6.84
N GLN A 53 -5.25 3.45 6.30
CA GLN A 53 -6.26 4.13 7.11
C GLN A 53 -7.09 3.15 7.95
N SER A 54 -7.43 1.98 7.42
CA SER A 54 -8.34 1.03 8.09
C SER A 54 -7.63 0.19 9.15
N LEU A 55 -6.41 -0.26 8.87
CA LEU A 55 -5.67 -1.16 9.78
C LEU A 55 -4.85 -0.40 10.82
N PHE A 56 -4.26 0.74 10.43
CA PHE A 56 -3.31 1.46 11.29
C PHE A 56 -3.81 2.84 11.71
N SER A 57 -4.98 3.29 11.21
CA SER A 57 -5.48 4.66 11.42
C SER A 57 -4.55 5.76 10.91
N ILE A 58 -3.69 5.44 9.94
CA ILE A 58 -2.69 6.35 9.38
C ILE A 58 -3.20 6.95 8.07
N LYS A 59 -3.24 8.29 8.00
CA LYS A 59 -3.55 9.04 6.77
C LYS A 59 -2.30 9.21 5.91
N THR A 60 -2.19 8.42 4.85
CA THR A 60 -1.09 8.51 3.88
C THR A 60 -1.54 8.04 2.51
N VAL A 61 -0.90 8.52 1.45
CA VAL A 61 -1.08 8.02 0.09
C VAL A 61 -0.21 6.81 -0.23
N ASN A 62 0.82 6.54 0.59
CA ASN A 62 1.75 5.46 0.34
C ASN A 62 1.17 4.14 0.89
N PRO A 63 1.10 3.08 0.08
CA PRO A 63 0.62 1.79 0.54
C PRO A 63 1.58 1.14 1.53
N TRP A 64 1.11 0.08 2.18
CA TRP A 64 1.97 -0.76 3.00
C TRP A 64 2.91 -1.59 2.12
N THR A 65 4.21 -1.32 2.21
CA THR A 65 5.23 -2.03 1.45
C THR A 65 5.77 -3.22 2.23
N ILE A 66 5.63 -4.41 1.66
CA ILE A 66 6.21 -5.65 2.17
C ILE A 66 7.46 -6.02 1.39
N LYS A 67 8.55 -6.32 2.10
CA LYS A 67 9.70 -7.01 1.52
C LYS A 67 9.42 -8.51 1.54
N ILE A 68 9.55 -9.18 0.41
CA ILE A 68 9.34 -10.63 0.33
C ILE A 68 10.51 -11.33 1.07
N PRO A 69 10.24 -12.20 2.06
CA PRO A 69 11.28 -12.97 2.74
C PRO A 69 12.12 -13.77 1.75
N GLU A 70 13.43 -13.89 2.00
CA GLU A 70 14.38 -14.61 1.14
C GLU A 70 14.48 -14.13 -0.32
N SER A 71 13.91 -12.97 -0.65
CA SER A 71 13.91 -12.38 -1.99
C SER A 71 14.33 -10.90 -1.95
N SER A 72 14.72 -10.37 -3.12
CA SER A 72 14.93 -8.93 -3.33
C SER A 72 13.65 -8.18 -3.71
N ALA A 73 12.55 -8.88 -3.94
CA ALA A 73 11.29 -8.28 -4.37
C ALA A 73 10.56 -7.56 -3.24
N PHE A 74 9.73 -6.60 -3.66
CA PHE A 74 8.81 -5.86 -2.80
C PHE A 74 7.42 -5.94 -3.41
N THR A 75 6.42 -5.90 -2.54
CA THR A 75 5.01 -5.83 -2.93
C THR A 75 4.28 -4.78 -2.10
N PHE A 76 3.17 -4.30 -2.64
CA PHE A 76 2.24 -3.43 -1.92
C PHE A 76 1.04 -4.25 -1.50
N ILE A 77 0.55 -3.98 -0.30
CA ILE A 77 -0.74 -4.48 0.14
C ILE A 77 -1.80 -3.49 -0.32
N ASP A 78 -2.54 -3.86 -1.36
CA ASP A 78 -3.53 -3.02 -2.04
C ASP A 78 -4.92 -3.65 -2.09
N ASP A 79 -5.01 -4.95 -1.80
CA ASP A 79 -6.25 -5.71 -1.81
C ASP A 79 -6.75 -5.97 -0.37
N MET A 80 -7.98 -5.55 -0.11
CA MET A 80 -8.74 -5.77 1.12
C MET A 80 -10.16 -6.21 0.79
N GLU A 81 -10.33 -7.11 -0.18
CA GLU A 81 -11.63 -7.68 -0.54
C GLU A 81 -12.35 -8.35 0.65
N GLN A 82 -11.58 -8.93 1.58
CA GLN A 82 -12.10 -9.52 2.80
C GLN A 82 -11.67 -8.71 4.03
N PRO A 83 -12.58 -8.43 4.99
CA PRO A 83 -12.25 -7.58 6.14
C PRO A 83 -11.11 -8.12 7.01
N GLN A 84 -10.90 -9.44 6.98
CA GLN A 84 -9.95 -10.12 7.87
C GLN A 84 -8.63 -10.46 7.19
N VAL A 85 -8.54 -10.35 5.86
CA VAL A 85 -7.35 -10.72 5.10
C VAL A 85 -7.03 -9.61 4.10
N VAL A 86 -5.80 -9.12 4.16
CA VAL A 86 -5.25 -8.25 3.13
C VAL A 86 -4.22 -8.97 2.29
N LYS A 87 -4.12 -8.58 1.03
CA LYS A 87 -3.34 -9.28 0.01
C LYS A 87 -2.45 -8.32 -0.77
N GLY A 88 -1.34 -8.87 -1.25
CA GLY A 88 -0.50 -8.28 -2.27
C GLY A 88 0.03 -9.36 -3.22
N THR A 89 0.44 -8.97 -4.42
CA THR A 89 1.06 -9.87 -5.40
C THR A 89 2.50 -9.47 -5.66
N TYR A 90 3.39 -10.43 -5.87
CA TYR A 90 4.79 -10.15 -6.16
C TYR A 90 5.28 -10.91 -7.38
N GLU A 91 6.30 -10.34 -8.02
CA GLU A 91 7.07 -10.99 -9.07
C GLU A 91 8.57 -10.81 -8.74
N ASP A 92 9.32 -11.90 -8.77
CA ASP A 92 10.78 -11.92 -8.64
C ASP A 92 11.40 -12.74 -9.77
N GLY A 93 11.75 -12.05 -10.86
CA GLY A 93 12.24 -12.70 -12.08
C GLY A 93 11.18 -13.63 -12.69
N ALA A 94 11.41 -14.94 -12.58
CA ALA A 94 10.47 -15.97 -13.07
C ALA A 94 9.45 -16.40 -12.00
N GLU A 95 9.71 -16.12 -10.72
CA GLU A 95 8.81 -16.47 -9.63
C GLU A 95 7.70 -15.42 -9.52
N ARG A 96 6.48 -15.89 -9.33
CA ARG A 96 5.33 -15.03 -9.00
C ARG A 96 4.55 -15.66 -7.88
N GLY A 97 3.93 -14.82 -7.08
CA GLY A 97 3.19 -15.29 -5.93
C GLY A 97 2.36 -14.22 -5.28
N GLU A 98 1.81 -14.60 -4.13
CA GLU A 98 0.91 -13.78 -3.37
C GLU A 98 1.37 -13.75 -1.91
N VAL A 99 1.13 -12.62 -1.28
CA VAL A 99 1.25 -12.45 0.15
C VAL A 99 -0.14 -12.25 0.75
N LEU A 100 -0.42 -12.94 1.85
CA LEU A 100 -1.65 -12.77 2.61
C LEU A 100 -1.30 -12.44 4.06
N ILE A 101 -2.02 -11.48 4.63
CA ILE A 101 -1.87 -11.07 6.02
C ILE A 101 -3.24 -11.16 6.68
N ASP A 102 -3.33 -11.99 7.72
CA ASP A 102 -4.51 -12.04 8.58
C ASP A 102 -4.47 -10.86 9.56
N THR A 103 -5.36 -9.91 9.31
CA THR A 103 -5.41 -8.62 10.03
C THR A 103 -5.74 -8.78 11.50
N ARG A 104 -6.38 -9.89 11.90
CA ARG A 104 -6.76 -10.16 13.30
C ARG A 104 -5.57 -10.33 14.22
N PHE A 105 -4.42 -10.70 13.67
CA PHE A 105 -3.18 -10.93 14.42
C PHE A 105 -2.18 -9.78 14.28
N ILE A 106 -2.55 -8.68 13.62
CA ILE A 106 -1.73 -7.47 13.60
C ILE A 106 -1.71 -6.92 15.02
N THR A 107 -0.51 -6.83 15.59
CA THR A 107 -0.32 -6.37 16.97
C THR A 107 0.70 -5.25 16.99
N GLN A 108 0.37 -4.17 17.69
CA GLN A 108 1.26 -3.03 17.86
C GLN A 108 2.34 -3.36 18.89
N VAL A 109 3.61 -3.09 18.54
CA VAL A 109 4.76 -3.22 19.46
C VAL A 109 5.06 -1.89 20.14
N ASN A 110 5.04 -0.81 19.37
CA ASN A 110 5.17 0.57 19.86
C ASN A 110 4.39 1.52 18.93
N GLU A 111 4.48 2.83 19.14
CA GLU A 111 3.73 3.84 18.37
C GLU A 111 3.80 3.69 16.85
N THR A 112 4.95 3.25 16.31
CA THR A 112 5.17 3.15 14.84
C THR A 112 5.49 1.75 14.35
N THR A 113 5.75 0.80 15.24
CA THR A 113 6.16 -0.58 14.90
C THR A 113 5.04 -1.57 15.20
N TYR A 114 4.79 -2.45 14.23
CA TYR A 114 3.74 -3.47 14.24
C TYR A 114 4.33 -4.83 13.88
N VAL A 115 3.78 -5.89 14.46
CA VAL A 115 4.04 -7.27 14.06
C VAL A 115 2.80 -7.86 13.42
N SER A 116 3.00 -8.67 12.39
CA SER A 116 1.89 -9.33 11.69
C SER A 116 2.33 -10.67 11.10
N PRO A 117 1.40 -11.62 10.95
CA PRO A 117 1.67 -12.82 10.19
C PRO A 117 1.76 -12.50 8.70
N LEU A 118 2.61 -13.21 7.98
CA LEU A 118 2.72 -13.15 6.53
C LEU A 118 2.69 -14.58 5.99
N VAL A 119 1.69 -14.88 5.17
CA VAL A 119 1.62 -16.11 4.40
C VAL A 119 2.14 -15.81 3.01
N LEU A 120 3.14 -16.56 2.59
CA LEU A 120 3.76 -16.46 1.28
C LEU A 120 3.44 -17.73 0.48
N SER A 121 2.82 -17.56 -0.69
CA SER A 121 2.60 -18.61 -1.67
C SER A 121 3.15 -18.17 -3.02
N ASN A 122 3.61 -19.13 -3.82
CA ASN A 122 4.08 -18.89 -5.17
C ASN A 122 3.42 -19.87 -6.16
N GLN A 123 3.90 -19.91 -7.40
CA GLN A 123 3.41 -20.84 -8.44
C GLN A 123 3.57 -22.34 -8.09
N GLY A 124 4.28 -22.68 -7.01
CA GLY A 124 4.39 -24.03 -6.48
C GLY A 124 3.23 -24.41 -5.55
N SER A 125 3.40 -25.50 -4.79
CA SER A 125 2.42 -25.99 -3.81
C SER A 125 2.75 -25.64 -2.35
N GLY A 126 3.86 -24.93 -2.13
CA GLY A 126 4.34 -24.53 -0.81
C GLY A 126 3.59 -23.32 -0.27
N VAL A 127 3.35 -23.31 1.06
CA VAL A 127 2.72 -22.19 1.77
C VAL A 127 3.54 -21.90 3.02
N PHE A 128 4.36 -20.86 2.93
CA PHE A 128 5.33 -20.52 3.96
C PHE A 128 4.78 -19.41 4.85
N ASN A 129 4.85 -19.61 6.16
CA ASN A 129 4.36 -18.64 7.13
C ASN A 129 5.56 -17.96 7.79
N TYR A 130 5.46 -16.64 7.91
CA TYR A 130 6.45 -15.79 8.54
C TYR A 130 5.77 -14.88 9.57
N LEU A 131 6.55 -14.44 10.55
CA LEU A 131 6.25 -13.25 11.34
C LEU A 131 7.04 -12.10 10.73
N ILE A 132 6.40 -10.96 10.48
CA ILE A 132 7.08 -9.76 10.00
C ILE A 132 6.97 -8.62 11.00
N VAL A 133 7.99 -7.77 11.03
CA VAL A 133 7.96 -6.47 11.71
C VAL A 133 7.85 -5.39 10.65
N SER A 134 6.83 -4.56 10.76
CA SER A 134 6.63 -3.38 9.90
C SER A 134 6.71 -2.12 10.72
N LYS A 135 7.36 -1.09 10.16
CA LYS A 135 7.50 0.20 10.82
C LYS A 135 7.07 1.34 9.92
N TYR A 136 6.30 2.24 10.49
CA TYR A 136 5.92 3.48 9.84
C TYR A 136 7.05 4.51 9.97
N ASP A 137 7.54 4.97 8.82
CA ASP A 137 8.47 6.08 8.70
C ASP A 137 7.65 7.37 8.50
N GLU A 138 7.52 8.19 9.55
CA GLU A 138 6.72 9.41 9.52
C GLU A 138 7.26 10.45 8.53
N PHE A 139 8.59 10.55 8.42
CA PHE A 139 9.23 11.50 7.51
C PHE A 139 8.94 11.14 6.04
N ARG A 140 9.01 9.84 5.71
CA ARG A 140 8.71 9.34 4.36
C ARG A 140 7.24 8.98 4.16
N GLN A 141 6.42 9.13 5.20
CA GLN A 141 5.01 8.78 5.27
C GLN A 141 4.67 7.39 4.74
N ARG A 142 5.47 6.36 5.07
CA ARG A 142 5.29 5.01 4.50
C ARG A 142 5.51 3.91 5.54
N MET A 143 4.73 2.83 5.43
CA MET A 143 4.91 1.61 6.22
C MET A 143 5.78 0.63 5.45
N VAL A 144 6.87 0.17 6.07
CA VAL A 144 7.82 -0.78 5.43
C VAL A 144 8.16 -1.94 6.34
N THR A 145 8.28 -3.13 5.78
CA THR A 145 8.88 -4.28 6.51
C THR A 145 10.34 -3.99 6.87
N LYS A 146 10.70 -4.28 8.11
CA LYS A 146 12.05 -4.15 8.66
C LYS A 146 12.73 -5.49 8.89
N GLY A 147 11.96 -6.50 9.29
CA GLY A 147 12.45 -7.85 9.51
C GLY A 147 11.37 -8.91 9.31
N SER A 148 11.81 -10.15 9.12
CA SER A 148 10.96 -11.32 8.97
C SER A 148 11.60 -12.53 9.65
N ALA A 149 10.79 -13.41 10.21
CA ALA A 149 11.24 -14.68 10.77
C ALA A 149 10.32 -15.82 10.30
N PHE A 150 10.91 -16.93 9.87
CA PHE A 150 10.16 -18.10 9.41
C PHE A 150 9.47 -18.81 10.59
N LEU A 151 8.17 -19.07 10.44
CA LEU A 151 7.34 -19.77 11.43
C LEU A 151 7.11 -21.24 11.06
N GLY A 152 7.12 -21.57 9.76
CA GLY A 152 6.94 -22.93 9.28
C GLY A 152 6.11 -23.04 8.00
N ASP A 153 6.12 -24.24 7.42
CA ASP A 153 5.24 -24.62 6.31
C ASP A 153 3.88 -25.06 6.86
N ARG A 154 2.79 -24.52 6.30
CA ARG A 154 1.38 -24.86 6.65
C ARG A 154 1.08 -24.87 8.16
N VAL A 155 1.60 -23.90 8.90
CA VAL A 155 1.25 -23.70 10.33
C VAL A 155 -0.07 -22.94 10.46
N ARG A 156 -0.74 -23.10 11.61
CA ARG A 156 -1.95 -22.32 11.94
C ARG A 156 -1.68 -21.44 13.15
N ILE A 157 -1.63 -20.13 12.93
CA ILE A 157 -1.44 -19.15 13.99
C ILE A 157 -2.70 -19.10 14.86
N LYS A 158 -2.51 -19.14 16.18
CA LYS A 158 -3.58 -19.10 17.18
C LYS A 158 -3.58 -17.80 17.96
N ASP A 159 -2.40 -17.25 18.24
CA ASP A 159 -2.24 -16.02 18.99
C ASP A 159 -0.91 -15.35 18.64
N ILE A 160 -0.92 -14.03 18.59
CA ILE A 160 0.29 -13.19 18.61
C ILE A 160 0.07 -12.18 19.72
N SER A 161 0.94 -12.20 20.71
CA SER A 161 0.90 -11.27 21.84
C SER A 161 2.25 -10.60 22.01
N VAL A 162 2.21 -9.33 22.41
CA VAL A 162 3.40 -8.51 22.63
C VAL A 162 3.43 -8.09 24.09
N ASN A 163 4.60 -8.27 24.72
CA ASN A 163 4.91 -7.77 26.05
C ASN A 163 6.26 -7.06 25.98
N ASP A 164 6.24 -5.73 26.10
CA ASP A 164 7.36 -4.85 25.80
C ASP A 164 7.93 -5.12 24.38
N ASN A 165 9.19 -5.55 24.31
CA ASN A 165 9.87 -5.90 23.06
C ASN A 165 9.86 -7.41 22.79
N GLN A 166 9.11 -8.21 23.57
CA GLN A 166 8.98 -9.64 23.35
C GLN A 166 7.66 -9.95 22.64
N VAL A 167 7.76 -10.75 21.59
CA VAL A 167 6.62 -11.22 20.80
C VAL A 167 6.49 -12.71 21.03
N THR A 168 5.33 -13.12 21.54
CA THR A 168 4.98 -14.52 21.72
C THR A 168 4.03 -14.93 20.61
N VAL A 169 4.43 -15.94 19.82
CA VAL A 169 3.59 -16.52 18.77
C VAL A 169 3.18 -17.91 19.20
N LYS A 170 1.87 -18.15 19.33
CA LYS A 170 1.32 -19.49 19.53
C LYS A 170 0.76 -19.99 18.20
N LEU A 171 1.20 -21.16 17.77
CA LEU A 171 0.79 -21.75 16.51
C LEU A 171 0.63 -23.26 16.65
N LEU A 172 -0.20 -23.84 15.78
CA LEU A 172 -0.24 -25.27 15.57
C LEU A 172 0.70 -25.61 14.42
N GLN A 173 1.60 -26.56 14.66
CA GLN A 173 2.47 -27.17 13.65
C GLN A 173 2.12 -28.65 13.46
N ARG A 174 2.60 -29.22 12.36
CA ARG A 174 2.42 -30.63 12.04
C ARG A 174 3.28 -31.48 12.97
N ASP A 175 2.71 -32.57 13.49
CA ASP A 175 3.48 -33.61 14.18
C ASP A 175 4.30 -34.46 13.18
N GLU A 176 5.38 -35.10 13.62
CA GLU A 176 6.21 -35.94 12.75
C GLU A 176 5.40 -37.03 12.05
N HIS A 177 4.43 -37.63 12.74
CA HIS A 177 3.60 -38.74 12.25
C HIS A 177 2.35 -38.28 11.49
N GLN A 178 2.08 -36.98 11.44
CA GLN A 178 0.88 -36.43 10.84
C GLN A 178 1.06 -36.21 9.35
N ALA A 179 0.08 -36.60 8.53
CA ALA A 179 0.15 -36.37 7.07
C ALA A 179 0.07 -34.88 6.73
N MET A 180 0.72 -34.46 5.63
CA MET A 180 0.71 -33.07 5.14
C MET A 180 -0.68 -32.56 4.68
N SER A 181 -1.64 -33.46 4.53
CA SER A 181 -3.04 -33.15 4.20
C SER A 181 -3.91 -32.90 5.42
N GLU A 182 -3.44 -33.28 6.62
CA GLU A 182 -4.18 -33.11 7.86
C GLU A 182 -3.91 -31.74 8.48
N GLU A 183 -4.87 -31.23 9.26
CA GLU A 183 -4.68 -29.96 9.96
C GLU A 183 -3.63 -30.09 11.06
N PRO A 184 -2.69 -29.14 11.20
CA PRO A 184 -1.67 -29.19 12.23
C PRO A 184 -2.30 -29.21 13.62
N SER A 185 -1.79 -30.08 14.49
CA SER A 185 -2.39 -30.34 15.81
C SER A 185 -1.45 -30.05 16.99
N GLN A 186 -0.14 -29.97 16.76
CA GLN A 186 0.84 -29.76 17.82
C GLN A 186 0.97 -28.28 18.16
N LEU A 187 0.53 -27.88 19.36
CA LEU A 187 0.68 -26.50 19.83
C LEU A 187 2.15 -26.20 20.18
N THR A 188 2.69 -25.18 19.54
CA THR A 188 4.03 -24.67 19.75
C THR A 188 3.98 -23.18 20.08
N THR A 189 4.85 -22.77 20.99
CA THR A 189 5.04 -21.35 21.33
C THR A 189 6.44 -20.95 20.92
N ILE A 190 6.55 -19.90 20.12
CA ILE A 190 7.83 -19.32 19.69
C ILE A 190 7.94 -17.92 20.28
N LEU A 191 9.07 -17.64 20.91
CA LEU A 191 9.37 -16.32 21.45
C LEU A 191 10.34 -15.61 20.52
N PHE A 192 10.04 -14.35 20.23
CA PHE A 192 10.91 -13.44 19.49
C PHE A 192 11.18 -12.20 20.33
N LYS A 193 12.36 -11.63 20.16
CA LYS A 193 12.69 -10.29 20.63
C LYS A 193 12.75 -9.34 19.44
N VAL A 194 12.05 -8.21 19.53
CA VAL A 194 12.17 -7.11 18.56
C VAL A 194 13.36 -6.26 18.97
N THR A 195 14.38 -6.23 18.11
CA THR A 195 15.61 -5.48 18.35
C THR A 195 15.42 -3.99 18.09
N GLU A 196 16.39 -3.17 18.49
CA GLU A 196 16.39 -1.72 18.20
C GLU A 196 16.44 -1.40 16.69
N GLN A 197 16.87 -2.37 15.88
CA GLN A 197 16.91 -2.27 14.42
C GLN A 197 15.59 -2.72 13.76
N ASP A 198 14.54 -2.97 14.57
CA ASP A 198 13.24 -3.47 14.15
C ASP A 198 13.32 -4.85 13.44
N SER A 199 14.27 -5.69 13.88
CA SER A 199 14.43 -7.08 13.44
C SER A 199 13.89 -8.08 14.47
N LEU A 200 13.68 -9.33 14.06
CA LEU A 200 13.21 -10.41 14.93
C LEU A 200 14.35 -11.37 15.27
N GLU A 201 14.60 -11.56 16.56
CA GLU A 201 15.53 -12.57 17.07
C GLU A 201 14.78 -13.64 17.84
N LYS A 202 14.81 -14.89 17.34
CA LYS A 202 14.22 -16.04 18.03
C LYS A 202 14.99 -16.31 19.33
N GLN A 203 14.25 -16.47 20.43
CA GLN A 203 14.80 -16.80 21.75
C GLN A 203 14.73 -18.31 22.01
#